data_AF-A0A949GQS3-F1
#
_entry.id   AF-A0A949GQS3-F1
#
_cell.length_a   1.000
_cell.length_b   1.000
_cell.length_c   1.000
_cell.angle_alpha   90.00
_cell.angle_beta   90.00
_cell.angle_gamma   90.00
#
_symmetry.space_group_name_H-M   'P 1'
#
loop_
_entity.id
_entity.type
_entity.pdbx_description
1 polymer ?
#
loop_
_entity_poly.entity_id
_entity_poly.type
_entity_poly.pdbx_seq_one_letter_code
_entity_poly.pdbx_strand_id
1 'polypeptide(L)'
;MSAFAPLLSLFVVGMTTALMPGPTFLMVGQIAMNRSRGQAMLAVLGIVTSGVLWATGTLIGLAALFTALPWSQLVLQVFGGGYLINLGVQSWRQHALTERTPAASGSAY
;
A
#
# COMPACT_ATOMS: atom_id res chain seq x y z
N MET A 1 27.89 -11.57 3.10
CA MET A 1 28.02 -10.42 2.17
C MET A 1 26.86 -10.48 1.18
N SER A 2 25.73 -9.81 1.46
CA SER A 2 24.68 -9.49 0.48
C SER A 2 23.56 -8.59 1.05
N ALA A 3 23.87 -7.69 1.99
CA ALA A 3 22.88 -6.74 2.53
C ALA A 3 22.31 -5.78 1.45
N PHE A 4 23.01 -5.65 0.32
CA PHE A 4 22.57 -4.84 -0.82
C PHE A 4 21.37 -5.44 -1.56
N ALA A 5 21.25 -6.77 -1.63
CA ALA A 5 20.18 -7.45 -2.35
C ALA A 5 18.76 -7.15 -1.82
N PRO A 6 18.48 -7.23 -0.50
CA PRO A 6 17.15 -6.89 0.01
C PRO A 6 16.83 -5.40 -0.12
N LEU A 7 17.82 -4.50 0.01
CA LEU A 7 17.63 -3.06 -0.19
C LEU A 7 17.23 -2.75 -1.63
N LEU A 8 17.90 -3.38 -2.61
CA LEU A 8 17.57 -3.24 -4.01
C LEU A 8 16.17 -3.79 -4.32
N SER A 9 15.80 -4.94 -3.74
CA SER A 9 14.46 -5.51 -3.90
C SER A 9 13.38 -4.57 -3.35
N LEU A 10 13.57 -4.02 -2.15
CA LEU A 10 12.68 -3.02 -1.54
C LEU A 10 12.54 -1.77 -2.41
N PHE A 11 13.66 -1.28 -2.96
CA PHE A 11 13.65 -0.14 -3.87
C PHE A 11 12.82 -0.42 -5.13
N VAL A 12 13.03 -1.56 -5.79
CA VAL A 12 12.30 -1.96 -7.00
C VAL A 12 10.81 -2.10 -6.71
N VAL A 13 10.42 -2.82 -5.65
CA VAL A 13 9.01 -2.97 -5.26
C VAL A 13 8.38 -1.62 -4.91
N GLY A 14 9.12 -0.76 -4.20
CA GLY A 14 8.67 0.59 -3.88
C GLY A 14 8.39 1.42 -5.13
N MET A 15 9.28 1.36 -6.14
CA MET A 15 9.08 2.03 -7.43
C MET A 15 7.86 1.47 -8.18
N THR A 16 7.70 0.14 -8.26
CA THR A 16 6.53 -0.48 -8.90
C THR A 16 5.23 -0.08 -8.20
N THR A 17 5.24 0.02 -6.88
CA THR A 17 4.07 0.46 -6.09
C THR A 17 3.77 1.94 -6.31
N ALA A 18 4.79 2.79 -6.42
CA ALA A 18 4.63 4.21 -6.76
C ALA A 18 4.05 4.42 -8.16
N LEU A 19 4.33 3.50 -9.10
CA LEU A 19 3.74 3.49 -10.44
C LEU A 19 2.28 3.02 -10.47
N MET A 20 1.77 2.39 -9.41
CA MET A 20 0.35 2.08 -9.22
C MET A 20 -0.29 3.19 -8.38
N PRO A 21 -0.73 4.32 -8.97
CA PRO A 21 -1.29 5.43 -8.22
C PRO A 21 -2.59 4.98 -7.54
N GLY A 22 -2.50 4.66 -6.25
CA GLY A 22 -3.64 4.28 -5.44
C GLY A 22 -4.58 5.45 -5.13
N PRO A 23 -5.67 5.19 -4.39
CA PRO A 23 -6.68 6.20 -4.05
C PRO A 23 -6.09 7.47 -3.39
N THR A 24 -5.09 7.31 -2.53
CA THR A 24 -4.41 8.42 -1.84
C THR A 24 -3.67 9.35 -2.82
N PHE A 25 -3.02 8.79 -3.86
CA PHE A 25 -2.32 9.59 -4.86
C PHE A 25 -3.31 10.41 -5.70
N LEU A 26 -4.42 9.78 -6.10
CA LEU A 26 -5.50 10.46 -6.81
C LEU A 26 -6.14 11.56 -5.95
N MET A 27 -6.39 11.30 -4.67
CA MET A 27 -6.93 12.29 -3.73
C MET A 27 -6.02 13.51 -3.60
N VAL A 28 -4.71 13.31 -3.37
CA VAL A 28 -3.73 14.40 -3.29
C VAL A 28 -3.62 15.15 -4.62
N GLY A 29 -3.63 14.42 -5.74
CA GLY A 29 -3.66 15.01 -7.09
C GLY A 29 -4.90 15.88 -7.31
N GLN A 30 -6.08 15.42 -6.92
CA GLN A 30 -7.32 16.20 -6.97
C GLN A 30 -7.26 17.45 -6.09
N ILE A 31 -6.69 17.36 -4.88
CA ILE A 31 -6.49 18.52 -4.00
C ILE A 31 -5.53 19.54 -4.63
N ALA A 32 -4.46 19.06 -5.27
CA ALA A 32 -3.48 19.91 -5.96
C ALA A 32 -4.09 20.62 -7.18
N MET A 33 -4.96 19.92 -7.93
CA MET A 33 -5.63 20.46 -9.12
C MET A 33 -6.80 21.39 -8.79
N ASN A 34 -7.64 21.04 -7.81
CA ASN A 34 -8.91 21.75 -7.54
C ASN A 34 -8.81 22.86 -6.49
N ARG A 35 -7.78 22.83 -5.62
CA ARG A 35 -7.64 23.84 -4.56
C ARG A 35 -6.36 24.65 -4.67
N SER A 36 -5.21 24.05 -4.35
CA SER A 36 -3.89 24.71 -4.41
C SER A 36 -2.78 23.72 -4.05
N ARG A 37 -1.58 23.91 -4.63
CA ARG A 37 -0.36 23.15 -4.29
C ARG A 37 -0.01 23.23 -2.80
N GLY A 38 -0.27 24.37 -2.15
CA GLY A 38 0.02 24.53 -0.72
C GLY A 38 -0.88 23.66 0.18
N GLN A 39 -2.16 23.52 -0.16
CA GLN A 39 -3.08 22.65 0.58
C GLN A 39 -2.76 21.17 0.36
N ALA A 40 -2.32 20.81 -0.85
CA ALA A 40 -1.85 19.46 -1.13
C ALA A 40 -0.59 19.12 -0.31
N MET A 41 0.37 20.04 -0.18
CA MET A 41 1.57 19.82 0.65
C MET A 41 1.23 19.61 2.13
N LEU A 42 0.30 20.38 2.69
CA LEU A 42 -0.16 20.19 4.06
C LEU A 42 -0.84 18.82 4.26
N ALA A 43 -1.66 18.38 3.31
CA ALA A 43 -2.28 17.07 3.34
C ALA A 43 -1.24 15.94 3.30
N VAL A 44 -0.25 16.06 2.40
CA VAL A 44 0.86 15.09 2.30
C VAL A 44 1.67 15.05 3.59
N LEU A 45 1.99 16.21 4.17
CA LEU A 45 2.73 16.28 5.44
C LEU A 45 1.98 15.54 6.55
N GLY A 46 0.67 15.74 6.69
CA GLY A 46 -0.14 15.00 7.67
C GLY A 46 -0.11 13.48 7.45
N ILE A 47 -0.23 13.04 6.19
CA ILE A 47 -0.17 11.62 5.83
C ILE A 47 1.21 11.04 6.17
N VAL A 48 2.29 11.74 5.84
CA VAL A 48 3.65 11.27 6.11
C VAL A 48 3.94 11.25 7.61
N THR A 49 3.59 12.31 8.35
CA THR A 49 3.84 12.39 9.79
C THR A 49 3.08 11.30 10.54
N SER A 50 1.81 11.06 10.22
CA SER A 50 1.05 9.96 10.82
C SER A 50 1.62 8.59 10.46
N GLY A 51 2.05 8.40 9.21
CA GLY A 51 2.71 7.17 8.76
C GLY A 51 3.99 6.89 9.57
N VAL A 52 4.83 7.90 9.79
CA VAL A 52 6.05 7.77 10.61
C VAL A 52 5.70 7.50 12.08
N LEU A 53 4.72 8.20 12.64
CA LEU A 53 4.29 8.00 14.02
C LEU A 53 3.77 6.59 14.24
N TRP A 54 2.94 6.11 13.31
CA TRP A 54 2.37 4.77 13.40
C TRP A 54 3.41 3.68 13.17
N ALA A 55 4.31 3.86 12.20
CA ALA A 55 5.40 2.91 11.93
C ALA A 55 6.35 2.80 13.13
N THR A 56 6.76 3.93 13.72
CA THR A 56 7.65 3.92 14.90
C THR A 56 6.97 3.28 16.11
N GLY A 57 5.70 3.64 16.39
CA GLY A 57 4.91 3.01 17.45
C GLY A 57 4.76 1.50 17.26
N THR A 58 4.50 1.07 16.02
CA THR A 58 4.39 -0.34 15.67
C THR A 58 5.72 -1.06 15.86
N LEU A 59 6.84 -0.52 15.39
CA LEU A 59 8.17 -1.13 15.54
C LEU A 59 8.52 -1.33 17.03
N ILE A 60 8.29 -0.31 17.85
CA ILE A 60 8.55 -0.39 19.30
C ILE A 60 7.64 -1.45 19.95
N GLY A 61 6.35 -1.41 19.65
CA GLY A 61 5.37 -2.36 20.21
C GLY A 61 5.63 -3.81 19.78
N LEU A 62 5.94 -4.05 18.51
CA LEU A 62 6.27 -5.37 17.98
C LEU A 62 7.59 -5.89 18.55
N ALA A 63 8.60 -5.02 18.69
CA ALA A 63 9.86 -5.40 19.31
C ALA A 63 9.65 -5.87 20.76
N ALA A 64 8.85 -5.14 21.54
CA ALA A 64 8.49 -5.53 22.91
C ALA A 64 7.63 -6.81 22.95
N LEU A 65 6.75 -7.01 21.98
CA LEU A 65 5.92 -8.23 21.90
C LEU A 65 6.75 -9.45 21.54
N PHE A 66 7.68 -9.33 20.59
CA PHE A 66 8.52 -10.42 20.11
C PHE A 66 9.53 -10.88 21.17
N THR A 67 10.01 -9.98 22.04
CA THR A 67 10.84 -10.36 23.18
C THR A 67 10.04 -11.07 24.27
N ALA A 68 8.76 -10.70 24.46
CA ALA A 68 7.89 -11.33 25.45
C ALA A 68 7.37 -12.71 25.01
N LEU A 69 7.04 -12.89 23.73
CA LEU A 69 6.41 -14.10 23.19
C LEU A 69 7.07 -14.51 21.86
N PRO A 70 8.07 -15.41 21.87
CA PRO A 70 8.80 -15.79 20.65
C PRO A 70 7.93 -16.39 19.54
N TRP A 71 6.81 -17.03 19.90
CA TRP A 71 5.88 -17.63 18.95
C TRP A 71 5.05 -16.60 18.17
N SER A 72 4.93 -15.36 18.66
CA SER A 72 4.12 -14.34 18.01
C SER A 72 4.72 -13.91 16.66
N GLN A 73 6.05 -14.00 16.51
CA GLN A 73 6.73 -13.75 15.24
C GLN A 73 6.28 -14.76 14.17
N LEU A 74 6.19 -16.04 14.54
CA LEU A 74 5.79 -17.11 13.62
C LEU A 74 4.32 -16.94 13.21
N VAL A 75 3.44 -16.64 14.18
CA VAL A 75 2.04 -16.34 13.93
C VAL A 75 1.91 -15.16 12.97
N LEU A 76 2.63 -14.06 13.21
CA LEU A 76 2.58 -12.90 12.32
C LEU A 76 3.03 -13.24 10.89
N GLN A 77 4.09 -14.04 10.73
CA GLN A 77 4.57 -14.47 9.41
C GLN A 77 3.55 -15.34 8.67
N VAL A 78 2.94 -16.31 9.37
CA VAL A 78 1.96 -17.22 8.76
C VAL A 78 0.69 -16.46 8.38
N PHE A 79 0.15 -15.64 9.28
CA PHE A 79 -1.05 -14.84 8.98
C PHE A 79 -0.76 -13.76 7.94
N GLY A 80 0.37 -13.05 8.03
CA GLY A 80 0.77 -12.02 7.07
C GLY A 80 0.98 -12.58 5.67
N GLY A 81 1.73 -13.70 5.56
CA GLY A 81 1.92 -14.39 4.29
C GLY A 81 0.61 -14.92 3.71
N GLY A 82 -0.24 -15.55 4.54
CA GLY A 82 -1.55 -16.03 4.14
C GLY A 82 -2.47 -14.91 3.64
N TYR A 83 -2.45 -13.76 4.30
CA TYR A 83 -3.21 -12.58 3.88
C TYR A 83 -2.73 -12.02 2.53
N LEU A 84 -1.42 -11.96 2.29
CA LEU A 84 -0.88 -11.53 1.00
C LEU A 84 -1.23 -12.49 -0.14
N ILE A 85 -1.24 -13.80 0.11
CA ILE A 85 -1.72 -14.79 -0.86
C ILE A 85 -3.20 -14.53 -1.17
N ASN A 86 -4.02 -14.29 -0.14
CA ASN A 86 -5.44 -13.97 -0.33
C ASN A 86 -5.64 -12.72 -1.19
N LEU A 87 -4.90 -11.64 -0.90
CA LEU A 87 -4.93 -10.41 -1.69
C LEU A 87 -4.46 -10.64 -3.14
N GLY A 88 -3.35 -11.36 -3.35
CA GLY A 88 -2.86 -11.68 -4.69
C GLY A 88 -3.87 -12.46 -5.53
N VAL A 89 -4.50 -13.48 -4.94
CA VAL A 89 -5.58 -14.24 -5.58
C VAL A 89 -6.78 -13.34 -5.86
N GLN A 90 -7.16 -12.46 -4.94
CA GLN A 90 -8.27 -11.53 -5.14
C GLN A 90 -8.00 -10.56 -6.30
N SER A 91 -6.79 -9.99 -6.39
CA SER A 91 -6.39 -9.11 -7.50
C SER A 91 -6.50 -9.83 -8.84
N TRP A 92 -5.99 -11.06 -8.97
CA TRP A 92 -6.13 -11.84 -10.21
C TRP A 92 -7.58 -12.13 -10.59
N ARG A 93 -8.45 -12.42 -9.60
CA ARG A 93 -9.88 -12.67 -9.85
C ARG A 93 -10.63 -11.40 -10.27
N GLN A 94 -10.25 -10.23 -9.76
CA GLN A 94 -10.89 -8.96 -10.11
C GLN A 94 -10.51 -8.49 -11.53
N HIS A 95 -9.28 -8.71 -11.98
CA HIS A 95 -8.89 -8.40 -13.38
C HIS A 95 -9.72 -9.16 -14.42
N ALA A 96 -10.14 -10.40 -14.11
CA ALA A 96 -10.98 -11.21 -15.00
C ALA A 96 -12.44 -10.72 -15.13
N LEU A 97 -12.91 -9.84 -14.23
CA LEU A 97 -14.27 -9.27 -14.27
C LEU A 97 -14.33 -7.95 -15.04
N THR A 98 -13.23 -7.18 -15.07
CA THR A 98 -13.15 -5.89 -15.75
C THR A 98 -13.17 -6.02 -17.27
N GLU A 99 -12.74 -7.15 -17.83
CA GLU A 99 -12.79 -7.43 -19.29
C GLU A 99 -14.21 -7.76 -19.81
N ARG A 100 -15.20 -7.94 -18.92
CA ARG A 100 -16.60 -8.25 -19.28
C ARG A 100 -17.54 -7.04 -19.24
N THR A 101 -17.03 -5.82 -19.40
CA THR A 101 -17.90 -4.69 -19.78
C THR A 101 -17.84 -4.54 -21.29
N PRO A 102 -18.79 -5.09 -22.06
CA PRO A 102 -18.88 -4.81 -23.47
C PRO A 102 -19.20 -3.32 -23.60
N ALA A 103 -18.45 -2.61 -24.43
CA ALA A 103 -18.80 -1.30 -24.94
C ALA A 103 -20.03 -1.40 -25.88
N ALA A 104 -21.18 -1.86 -25.34
CA ALA A 104 -22.40 -2.10 -26.11
C ALA A 104 -23.67 -1.79 -25.30
N SER A 105 -23.88 -0.50 -25.04
CA SER A 105 -25.20 0.16 -25.07
C SER A 105 -24.92 1.66 -25.27
N GLY A 106 -24.76 2.14 -26.50
CA GLY A 106 -25.89 2.60 -27.32
C GLY A 106 -26.34 3.97 -26.81
N SER A 107 -25.99 5.09 -27.44
CA SER A 107 -26.71 5.61 -28.62
C SER A 107 -28.23 5.36 -28.54
N ALA A 108 -28.90 5.95 -27.55
CA ALA A 108 -30.33 6.28 -27.65
C ALA A 108 -30.69 7.29 -26.55
N TYR A 109 -31.20 8.44 -27.00
CA TYR A 109 -31.67 9.63 -26.29
C TYR A 109 -30.62 10.69 -25.94
#